data_AF-A0A8J4TL58-F1
#
_entry.id   AF-A0A8J4TL58-F1
#
_cell.length_a   1.000
_cell.length_b   1.000
_cell.length_c   1.000
_cell.angle_alpha   90.00
_cell.angle_beta   90.00
_cell.angle_gamma   90.00
#
_symmetry.space_group_name_H-M   'P 1'
#
loop_
_entity.id
_entity.type
_entity.pdbx_description
1 polymer ?
#
loop_
_entity_poly.entity_id
_entity_poly.type
_entity_poly.pdbx_seq_one_letter_code
_entity_poly.pdbx_strand_id
1 'polypeptide(L)'
;AGPDGEITAEEQVQMLLDAKFQCLQTVSTHDMAVDMCPPEWDGLICWPQGSPGFLIKVPCPGYIYDFNHAGYAYRRCESNSSWEFGEGSNKTWANYTECIKSPAPNRERQVFFERLHIMYTVGYAVSFGSLLVAILIIGYFRRLHCTRNYIHIHLFVSFILRAISIFVKDRVVHTSAGLQEFDDVLMNNLTNAVDVSPVNTSQYIGCKVTVLLFIYFLATNYYWILVEGLYLHSLIFMAFLSDTKYLWGFTLIGW
;
A
#
# COMPACT_ATOMS: atom_id res chain seq x y z
N ALA A 1 0.73 -11.77 -13.07
CA ALA A 1 0.16 -10.42 -12.97
C ALA A 1 -1.32 -10.55 -12.67
N GLY A 2 -1.78 -9.94 -11.57
CA GLY A 2 -3.18 -9.85 -11.22
C GLY A 2 -3.98 -8.96 -12.19
N PRO A 3 -5.31 -8.88 -12.02
CA PRO A 3 -6.22 -8.17 -12.93
C PRO A 3 -5.94 -6.66 -13.07
N ASP A 4 -5.19 -6.04 -12.16
CA ASP A 4 -4.91 -4.59 -12.16
C ASP A 4 -3.50 -4.23 -12.66
N GLY A 5 -2.70 -5.21 -13.09
CA GLY A 5 -1.32 -4.96 -13.54
C GLY A 5 -0.34 -4.54 -12.44
N GLU A 6 -0.77 -4.57 -11.18
CA GLU A 6 0.07 -4.44 -9.98
C GLU A 6 0.59 -5.83 -9.57
N ILE A 7 1.85 -5.88 -9.15
CA ILE A 7 2.52 -7.10 -8.66
C ILE A 7 2.82 -6.88 -7.17
N THR A 8 2.46 -7.86 -6.34
CA THR A 8 2.82 -7.83 -4.91
C THR A 8 4.29 -8.23 -4.72
N ALA A 9 4.90 -7.83 -3.60
CA ALA A 9 6.26 -8.26 -3.27
C ALA A 9 6.39 -9.78 -3.21
N GLU A 10 5.39 -10.48 -2.67
CA GLU A 10 5.36 -11.96 -2.61
C GLU A 10 5.33 -12.58 -4.01
N GLU A 11 4.48 -12.07 -4.91
CA GLU A 11 4.43 -12.53 -6.31
C GLU A 11 5.77 -12.27 -7.03
N GLN A 12 6.39 -11.11 -6.79
CA GLN A 12 7.69 -10.76 -7.34
C GLN A 12 8.80 -11.71 -6.86
N VAL A 13 8.78 -12.10 -5.57
CA VAL A 13 9.70 -13.08 -4.99
C VAL A 13 9.47 -14.47 -5.59
N GLN A 14 8.22 -14.89 -5.77
CA GLN A 14 7.91 -16.18 -6.38
C GLN A 14 8.44 -16.25 -7.82
N MET A 15 8.23 -15.19 -8.61
CA MET A 15 8.74 -15.12 -9.98
C MET A 15 10.27 -15.17 -10.05
N LEU A 16 10.95 -14.54 -9.09
CA LEU A 16 12.41 -14.58 -8.98
C LEU A 16 12.91 -15.98 -8.60
N LEU A 17 12.23 -16.65 -7.67
CA LEU A 17 12.56 -18.03 -7.28
C LEU A 17 12.38 -19.01 -8.44
N ASP A 18 11.28 -18.90 -9.18
CA ASP A 18 11.03 -19.74 -10.36
C ASP A 18 12.13 -19.54 -11.43
N ALA A 19 12.54 -18.29 -11.68
CA ALA A 19 13.64 -17.97 -12.59
C ALA A 19 14.99 -18.56 -12.10
N LYS A 20 15.26 -18.49 -10.80
CA LYS A 20 16.45 -19.11 -10.19
C LYS A 20 16.47 -20.62 -10.39
N PHE A 21 15.35 -21.31 -10.14
CA PHE A 21 15.25 -22.76 -10.33
C PHE A 21 15.49 -23.17 -11.79
N GLN A 22 14.90 -22.45 -12.76
CA GLN A 22 15.12 -22.68 -14.19
C GLN A 22 16.59 -22.50 -14.59
N CYS A 23 17.26 -21.49 -14.02
CA CYS A 23 18.68 -21.27 -14.26
C CYS A 23 19.54 -22.44 -13.73
N LEU A 24 19.33 -22.83 -12.46
CA LEU A 24 20.10 -23.90 -11.83
C LEU A 24 19.92 -25.24 -12.58
N GLN A 25 18.73 -25.50 -13.08
CA GLN A 25 18.48 -26.68 -13.92
C GLN A 25 19.27 -26.60 -15.23
N THR A 26 19.26 -25.44 -15.90
CA THR A 26 20.00 -25.23 -17.16
C THR A 26 21.50 -25.39 -16.97
N VAL A 27 22.07 -24.79 -15.91
CA VAL A 27 23.49 -24.89 -15.54
C VAL A 27 23.88 -26.34 -15.26
N SER A 28 23.02 -27.11 -14.59
CA SER A 28 23.29 -28.53 -14.29
C SER A 28 23.26 -29.43 -15.53
N THR A 29 22.56 -29.03 -16.60
CA THR A 29 22.41 -29.83 -17.82
C THR A 29 23.45 -29.53 -18.90
N HIS A 30 24.16 -28.40 -18.79
CA HIS A 30 25.18 -28.01 -19.76
C HIS A 30 26.54 -28.62 -19.40
N ASP A 31 27.15 -29.35 -20.34
CA ASP A 31 28.56 -29.71 -20.24
C ASP A 31 29.41 -28.43 -20.28
N MET A 32 30.34 -28.31 -19.33
CA MET A 32 31.25 -27.16 -19.25
C MET A 32 32.17 -27.16 -20.46
N ALA A 33 31.95 -26.23 -21.40
CA ALA A 33 32.87 -26.00 -22.49
C ALA A 33 34.21 -25.52 -21.90
N VAL A 34 35.29 -26.26 -22.20
CA VAL A 34 36.65 -25.90 -21.80
C VAL A 34 36.99 -24.53 -22.41
N ASP A 35 37.58 -23.66 -21.59
CA ASP A 35 37.98 -22.29 -21.94
C ASP A 35 36.85 -21.24 -22.11
N MET A 36 35.62 -21.49 -21.64
CA MET A 36 34.56 -20.45 -21.58
C MET A 36 34.22 -20.03 -20.15
N CYS A 37 33.71 -18.80 -19.97
CA CYS A 37 33.14 -18.40 -18.69
C CYS A 37 31.88 -19.24 -18.39
N PRO A 38 31.78 -19.83 -17.18
CA PRO A 38 30.68 -20.73 -16.84
C PRO A 38 29.35 -19.96 -16.71
N PRO A 39 28.22 -20.60 -17.06
CA PRO A 39 26.92 -20.01 -16.83
C PRO A 39 26.65 -19.98 -15.32
N GLU A 40 26.12 -18.88 -14.82
CA GLU A 40 25.87 -18.71 -13.38
C GLU A 40 24.63 -17.84 -13.09
N TRP A 41 24.08 -18.03 -11.89
CA TRP A 41 23.02 -17.20 -11.35
C TRP A 41 23.62 -16.17 -10.39
N ASP A 42 23.45 -14.89 -10.70
CA ASP A 42 24.04 -13.80 -9.92
C ASP A 42 23.10 -13.19 -8.87
N GLY A 43 21.90 -13.76 -8.72
CA GLY A 43 20.85 -13.25 -7.84
C GLY A 43 19.67 -12.65 -8.60
N LEU A 44 19.86 -12.18 -9.83
CA LEU A 44 18.82 -11.57 -10.65
C LEU A 44 18.70 -12.18 -12.04
N ILE A 45 19.80 -12.49 -12.73
CA ILE A 45 19.83 -12.97 -14.11
C ILE A 45 20.61 -14.29 -14.19
N CYS A 46 20.15 -15.18 -15.05
CA CYS A 46 20.90 -16.36 -15.45
C CYS A 46 21.86 -15.97 -16.59
N TRP A 47 23.16 -15.88 -16.31
CA TRP A 47 24.16 -15.56 -17.32
C TRP A 47 24.47 -16.79 -18.19
N PRO A 48 24.45 -16.64 -19.52
CA PRO A 48 24.87 -17.71 -20.42
C PRO A 48 26.39 -17.88 -20.42
N GLN A 49 26.89 -18.93 -21.07
CA GLN A 49 28.32 -19.10 -21.33
C GLN A 49 28.89 -17.90 -22.09
N GLY A 50 30.05 -17.44 -21.65
CA GLY A 50 30.74 -16.27 -22.21
C GLY A 50 32.05 -16.63 -22.89
N SER A 51 32.29 -16.08 -24.08
CA SER A 51 33.58 -16.20 -24.75
C SER A 51 34.64 -15.33 -24.07
N PRO A 52 35.86 -15.84 -23.82
CA PRO A 52 36.93 -15.08 -23.17
C PRO A 52 37.25 -13.77 -23.91
N GLY A 53 37.39 -12.69 -23.16
CA GLY A 53 37.71 -11.35 -23.69
C GLY A 53 36.52 -10.60 -24.29
N PHE A 54 35.32 -11.17 -24.31
CA PHE A 54 34.12 -10.52 -24.83
C PHE A 54 33.19 -10.00 -23.72
N LEU A 55 32.48 -8.91 -24.06
CA LEU A 55 31.38 -8.38 -23.26
C LEU A 55 30.09 -9.10 -23.66
N ILE A 56 29.47 -9.79 -22.70
CA ILE A 56 28.20 -10.48 -22.85
C ILE A 56 27.08 -9.52 -22.49
N LYS A 57 26.03 -9.50 -23.32
CA LYS A 57 24.81 -8.73 -23.09
C LYS A 57 23.60 -9.65 -23.04
N VAL A 58 22.71 -9.43 -22.06
CA VAL A 58 21.48 -10.19 -21.86
C VAL A 58 20.33 -9.20 -21.71
N PRO A 59 19.16 -9.43 -22.34
CA PRO A 59 18.02 -8.54 -22.16
C PRO A 59 17.60 -8.46 -20.69
N CYS A 60 17.13 -7.29 -20.25
CA CYS A 60 16.64 -7.14 -18.88
C CYS A 60 15.44 -8.07 -18.61
N PRO A 61 15.38 -8.74 -17.45
CA PRO A 61 14.40 -9.78 -17.18
C PRO A 61 12.95 -9.26 -17.16
N GLY A 62 12.07 -9.99 -17.84
CA GLY A 62 10.62 -9.74 -17.87
C GLY A 62 9.91 -9.93 -16.54
N TYR A 63 10.50 -10.73 -15.64
CA TYR A 63 9.91 -11.05 -14.34
C TYR A 63 10.17 -9.99 -13.27
N ILE A 64 11.02 -8.99 -13.52
CA ILE A 64 11.20 -7.84 -12.62
C ILE A 64 10.30 -6.70 -13.13
N TYR A 65 9.33 -6.31 -12.31
CA TYR A 65 8.32 -5.32 -12.70
C TYR A 65 8.93 -3.93 -13.03
N ASP A 66 9.79 -3.43 -12.15
CA ASP A 66 10.34 -2.07 -12.22
C ASP A 66 11.47 -1.89 -13.24
N PHE A 67 11.83 -2.94 -13.97
CA PHE A 67 12.91 -2.89 -14.96
C PHE A 67 12.47 -2.28 -16.29
N ASN A 68 13.43 -1.73 -17.01
CA ASN A 68 13.30 -1.37 -18.40
C ASN A 68 13.55 -2.61 -19.28
N HIS A 69 12.47 -3.28 -19.68
CA HIS A 69 12.52 -4.50 -20.50
C HIS A 69 13.10 -4.30 -21.91
N ALA A 70 13.28 -3.05 -22.36
CA ALA A 70 13.93 -2.73 -23.64
C ALA A 70 15.47 -2.60 -23.52
N GLY A 71 16.02 -2.56 -22.29
CA GLY A 71 17.45 -2.43 -22.05
C GLY A 71 18.18 -3.78 -22.01
N TYR A 72 19.50 -3.69 -21.84
CA TYR A 72 20.37 -4.86 -21.65
C TYR A 72 21.21 -4.76 -20.37
N ALA A 73 21.43 -5.89 -19.72
CA ALA A 73 22.45 -6.06 -18.69
C ALA A 73 23.77 -6.51 -19.35
N TYR A 74 24.90 -6.04 -18.82
CA TYR A 74 26.23 -6.35 -19.36
C TYR A 74 27.14 -6.99 -18.34
N ARG A 75 27.96 -7.93 -18.81
CA ARG A 75 28.98 -8.61 -18.00
C ARG A 75 30.17 -9.00 -18.84
N ARG A 76 31.38 -8.91 -18.29
CA ARG A 76 32.63 -9.19 -19.02
C ARG A 76 33.21 -10.54 -18.62
N CYS A 77 33.54 -11.34 -19.62
CA CYS A 77 34.33 -12.55 -19.46
C CYS A 77 35.82 -12.20 -19.69
N GLU A 78 36.66 -12.44 -18.70
CA GLU A 78 38.10 -12.18 -18.79
C GLU A 78 38.81 -13.27 -19.62
N SER A 79 40.02 -12.98 -20.12
CA SER A 79 40.80 -13.91 -20.95
C SER A 79 41.23 -15.19 -20.22
N ASN A 80 41.14 -15.22 -18.88
CA ASN A 80 41.38 -16.39 -18.05
C ASN A 80 40.13 -17.29 -17.87
N SER A 81 39.08 -17.05 -18.67
CA SER A 81 37.80 -17.78 -18.62
C SER A 81 37.07 -17.65 -17.28
N SER A 82 37.27 -16.53 -16.58
CA SER A 82 36.54 -16.17 -15.36
C SER A 82 35.80 -14.83 -15.52
N TRP A 83 34.77 -14.62 -14.71
CA TRP A 83 34.01 -13.37 -14.72
C TRP A 83 34.81 -12.22 -14.09
N GLU A 84 34.78 -11.04 -14.70
CA GLU A 84 35.43 -9.83 -14.16
C GLU A 84 34.93 -9.51 -12.75
N PHE A 85 35.83 -9.16 -11.82
CA PHE A 85 35.49 -8.73 -10.47
C PHE A 85 35.29 -7.21 -10.39
N GLY A 86 34.37 -6.77 -9.53
CA GLY A 86 34.10 -5.35 -9.31
C GLY A 86 35.27 -4.65 -8.59
N GLU A 87 35.57 -3.43 -8.99
CA GLU A 87 36.67 -2.63 -8.45
C GLU A 87 36.53 -2.45 -6.93
N GLY A 88 37.42 -3.09 -6.15
CA GLY A 88 37.41 -3.03 -4.68
C GLY A 88 36.47 -4.02 -3.97
N SER A 89 35.88 -5.00 -4.68
CA SER A 89 35.00 -6.02 -4.08
C SER A 89 35.32 -7.43 -4.58
N ASN A 90 35.13 -8.46 -3.74
CA ASN A 90 35.20 -9.88 -4.14
C ASN A 90 33.91 -10.36 -4.86
N LYS A 91 33.12 -9.43 -5.42
CA LYS A 91 31.89 -9.73 -6.16
C LYS A 91 32.14 -9.57 -7.65
N THR A 92 31.47 -10.38 -8.45
CA THR A 92 31.55 -10.30 -9.91
C THR A 92 30.90 -9.00 -10.40
N TRP A 93 31.57 -8.31 -11.32
CA TRP A 93 31.10 -7.08 -11.93
C TRP A 93 29.94 -7.37 -12.89
N ALA A 94 28.89 -6.56 -12.81
CA ALA A 94 27.79 -6.54 -13.76
C ALA A 94 27.22 -5.12 -13.87
N ASN A 95 26.83 -4.72 -15.07
CA ASN A 95 26.26 -3.41 -15.35
C ASN A 95 24.76 -3.53 -15.67
N TYR A 96 23.94 -2.94 -14.81
CA TYR A 96 22.48 -2.91 -14.89
C TYR A 96 21.90 -1.52 -15.21
N THR A 97 22.74 -0.55 -15.62
CA THR A 97 22.31 0.84 -15.79
C THR A 97 21.16 1.00 -16.79
N GLU A 98 21.11 0.19 -17.85
CA GLU A 98 19.98 0.23 -18.80
C GLU A 98 18.71 -0.45 -18.27
N CYS A 99 18.83 -1.39 -17.32
CA CYS A 99 17.70 -2.12 -16.73
C CYS A 99 17.02 -1.31 -15.63
N ILE A 100 17.79 -0.54 -14.85
CA ILE A 100 17.24 0.29 -13.79
C ILE A 100 16.52 1.47 -14.43
N LYS A 101 15.19 1.41 -14.49
CA LYS A 101 14.42 2.66 -14.61
C LYS A 101 14.81 3.48 -13.39
N SER A 102 15.25 4.72 -13.57
CA SER A 102 15.32 5.66 -12.46
C SER A 102 13.90 6.19 -12.29
N PRO A 103 13.06 5.66 -11.37
CA PRO A 103 11.88 6.39 -10.99
C PRO A 103 12.41 7.66 -10.33
N ALA A 104 12.33 8.79 -11.02
CA ALA A 104 12.51 10.06 -10.35
C ALA A 104 11.56 10.04 -9.14
N PRO A 105 12.06 10.18 -7.90
CA PRO A 105 11.19 10.19 -6.74
C PRO A 105 10.16 11.26 -7.02
N ASN A 106 8.89 10.85 -7.09
CA ASN A 106 7.82 11.69 -7.58
C ASN A 106 7.47 12.67 -6.46
N ARG A 107 8.39 13.60 -6.20
CA ARG A 107 8.42 14.50 -5.04
C ARG A 107 7.16 15.35 -5.00
N GLU A 108 6.62 15.69 -6.16
CA GLU A 108 5.33 16.37 -6.28
C GLU A 108 4.17 15.53 -5.71
N ARG A 109 4.14 14.22 -6.01
CA ARG A 109 3.13 13.29 -5.47
C ARG A 109 3.25 13.15 -3.96
N GLN A 110 4.47 13.01 -3.44
CA GLN A 110 4.70 12.90 -1.99
C GLN A 110 4.26 14.18 -1.27
N VAL A 111 4.70 15.35 -1.74
CA VAL A 111 4.32 16.65 -1.17
C VAL A 111 2.81 16.87 -1.25
N PHE A 112 2.16 16.42 -2.33
CA PHE A 112 0.71 16.49 -2.47
C PHE A 112 -0.03 15.67 -1.40
N PHE A 113 0.37 14.40 -1.19
CA PHE A 113 -0.26 13.55 -0.17
C PHE A 113 0.00 14.05 1.25
N GLU A 114 1.20 14.55 1.55
CA GLU A 114 1.50 15.17 2.85
C GLU A 114 0.63 16.39 3.13
N ARG A 115 0.44 17.28 2.14
CA ARG A 115 -0.43 18.45 2.27
C ARG A 115 -1.88 18.07 2.49
N LEU A 116 -2.38 17.09 1.73
CA LEU A 116 -3.73 16.57 1.93
C LEU A 116 -3.90 16.00 3.34
N HIS A 117 -2.92 15.22 3.81
CA HIS A 117 -2.90 14.65 5.16
C HIS A 117 -3.05 15.74 6.21
N ILE A 118 -2.18 16.74 6.21
CA ILE A 118 -2.21 17.83 7.19
C ILE A 118 -3.56 18.56 7.13
N MET A 119 -4.07 18.86 5.94
CA MET A 119 -5.34 19.57 5.76
C MET A 119 -6.51 18.82 6.39
N TYR A 120 -6.68 17.53 6.10
CA TYR A 120 -7.81 16.79 6.64
C TYR A 120 -7.62 16.49 8.13
N THR A 121 -6.40 16.18 8.60
CA THR A 121 -6.14 15.89 10.02
C THR A 121 -6.52 17.09 10.90
N VAL A 122 -6.08 18.30 10.52
CA VAL A 122 -6.42 19.52 11.25
C VAL A 122 -7.92 19.79 11.19
N GLY A 123 -8.54 19.64 10.01
CA GLY A 123 -9.98 19.83 9.83
C GLY A 123 -10.83 18.91 10.73
N TYR A 124 -10.53 17.61 10.74
CA TYR A 124 -11.25 16.64 11.58
C TYR A 124 -10.99 16.83 13.06
N ALA A 125 -9.77 17.23 13.48
CA ALA A 125 -9.49 17.52 14.88
C ALA A 125 -10.30 18.71 15.41
N VAL A 126 -10.36 19.81 14.64
CA VAL A 126 -11.16 20.99 14.99
C VAL A 126 -12.65 20.65 15.03
N SER A 127 -13.14 19.91 14.03
CA SER A 127 -14.54 19.48 13.97
C SER A 127 -14.91 18.54 15.12
N PHE A 128 -14.05 17.58 15.47
CA PHE A 128 -14.26 16.69 16.60
C PHE A 128 -14.38 17.47 17.92
N GLY A 129 -13.48 18.44 18.16
CA GLY A 129 -13.51 19.27 19.35
C GLY A 129 -14.80 20.11 19.46
N SER A 130 -15.21 20.77 18.37
CA SER A 130 -16.43 21.60 18.37
C SER A 130 -17.71 20.77 18.51
N LEU A 131 -17.78 19.60 17.88
CA LEU A 131 -18.93 18.69 17.98
C LEU A 131 -19.07 18.09 19.38
N LEU A 132 -17.95 17.77 20.04
CA LEU A 132 -17.97 17.29 21.42
C LEU A 132 -18.60 18.34 22.35
N VAL A 133 -18.20 19.60 22.20
CA VAL A 133 -18.80 20.73 22.94
C VAL A 133 -20.29 20.87 22.61
N ALA A 134 -20.69 20.75 21.34
CA ALA A 134 -22.09 20.84 20.95
C ALA A 134 -22.97 19.76 21.59
N ILE A 135 -22.51 18.49 21.60
CA ILE A 135 -23.22 17.38 22.25
C ILE A 135 -23.33 17.62 23.76
N LEU A 136 -22.25 18.10 24.40
CA LEU A 136 -22.26 18.41 25.84
C LEU A 136 -23.28 19.51 26.18
N ILE A 137 -23.37 20.58 25.37
CA ILE A 137 -24.36 21.65 25.57
C ILE A 137 -25.78 21.11 25.45
N ILE A 138 -26.09 20.36 24.38
CA ILE A 138 -27.45 19.84 24.16
C ILE A 138 -27.83 18.82 25.23
N GLY A 139 -26.91 17.97 25.67
CA GLY A 139 -27.15 16.97 26.71
C GLY A 139 -27.25 17.55 28.12
N TYR A 140 -26.57 18.66 28.41
CA TYR A 140 -26.65 19.33 29.71
C TYR A 140 -27.98 20.06 29.90
N PHE A 141 -28.43 20.81 28.89
CA PHE A 141 -29.67 21.58 28.98
C PHE A 141 -30.89 20.73 28.63
N ARG A 142 -31.55 20.18 29.66
CA ARG A 142 -32.82 19.42 29.50
C ARG A 142 -33.90 20.15 28.70
N ARG A 143 -33.91 21.49 28.68
CA ARG A 143 -34.85 22.29 27.86
C ARG A 143 -34.61 22.17 26.35
N LEU A 144 -33.44 21.70 25.93
CA LEU A 144 -33.09 21.47 24.53
C LEU A 144 -33.42 20.04 24.06
N HIS A 145 -34.02 19.20 24.91
CA HIS A 145 -34.42 17.84 24.52
C HIS A 145 -35.72 17.88 23.70
N CYS A 146 -35.58 18.05 22.38
CA CYS A 146 -36.67 17.98 21.40
C CYS A 146 -36.34 16.95 20.32
N THR A 147 -37.34 16.43 19.62
CA THR A 147 -37.18 15.44 18.53
C THR A 147 -36.17 15.89 17.47
N ARG A 148 -36.21 17.17 17.06
CA ARG A 148 -35.21 17.80 16.19
C ARG A 148 -33.78 17.69 16.74
N ASN A 149 -33.60 18.03 18.01
CA ASN A 149 -32.28 18.02 18.63
C ASN A 149 -31.76 16.59 18.85
N TYR A 150 -32.63 15.58 18.97
CA TYR A 150 -32.21 14.18 18.92
C TYR A 150 -31.63 13.78 17.56
N ILE A 151 -32.25 14.21 16.46
CA ILE A 151 -31.72 13.96 15.10
C ILE A 151 -30.35 14.62 14.93
N HIS A 152 -30.20 15.88 15.38
CA HIS A 152 -28.89 16.55 15.37
C HIS A 152 -27.85 15.85 16.24
N ILE A 153 -28.22 15.29 17.40
CA ILE A 153 -27.30 14.49 18.22
C ILE A 153 -26.81 13.28 17.43
N HIS A 154 -27.69 12.52 16.78
CA HIS A 154 -27.27 11.37 15.97
C HIS A 154 -26.36 11.77 14.81
N LEU A 155 -26.67 12.89 14.13
CA LEU A 155 -25.81 13.46 13.09
C LEU A 155 -24.42 13.82 13.65
N PHE A 156 -24.34 14.51 14.79
CA PHE A 156 -23.07 14.89 15.42
C PHE A 156 -22.27 13.65 15.86
N VAL A 157 -22.94 12.63 16.40
CA VAL A 157 -22.30 11.34 16.73
C VAL A 157 -21.74 10.68 15.47
N SER A 158 -22.46 10.71 14.33
CA SER A 158 -21.94 10.17 13.06
C SER A 158 -20.65 10.87 12.60
N PHE A 159 -20.57 12.21 12.75
CA PHE A 159 -19.36 12.97 12.43
C PHE A 159 -18.21 12.67 13.38
N ILE A 160 -18.48 12.48 14.68
CA ILE A 160 -17.48 12.08 15.67
C ILE A 160 -16.92 10.69 15.33
N LEU A 161 -17.78 9.72 15.05
CA LEU A 161 -17.35 8.37 14.68
C LEU A 161 -16.55 8.37 13.36
N ARG A 162 -16.93 9.20 12.39
CA ARG A 162 -16.18 9.42 11.16
C ARG A 162 -14.78 10.00 11.43
N ALA A 163 -14.66 10.98 12.33
CA ALA A 163 -13.34 11.53 12.69
C ALA A 163 -12.47 10.48 13.40
N ILE A 164 -13.05 9.73 14.34
CA ILE A 164 -12.35 8.64 15.06
C ILE A 164 -11.88 7.57 14.07
N SER A 165 -12.72 7.14 13.13
CA SER A 165 -12.36 6.09 12.17
C SER A 165 -11.23 6.50 11.23
N ILE A 166 -11.15 7.78 10.86
CA ILE A 166 -10.04 8.34 10.09
C ILE A 166 -8.74 8.27 10.91
N PHE A 167 -8.75 8.71 12.17
CA PHE A 167 -7.55 8.62 13.01
C PHE A 167 -7.08 7.19 13.24
N VAL A 168 -8.00 6.23 13.43
CA VAL A 168 -7.66 4.81 13.56
C VAL A 168 -7.07 4.29 12.24
N LYS A 169 -7.69 4.62 11.10
CA LYS A 169 -7.18 4.27 9.77
C LYS A 169 -5.76 4.82 9.55
N ASP A 170 -5.52 6.08 9.84
CA ASP A 170 -4.22 6.72 9.61
C ASP A 170 -3.13 6.05 10.45
N ARG A 171 -3.43 5.71 11.71
CA ARG A 171 -2.51 4.96 12.58
C ARG A 171 -2.17 3.59 12.01
N VAL A 172 -3.18 2.84 11.55
CA VAL A 172 -2.97 1.50 10.97
C VAL A 172 -2.16 1.58 9.67
N VAL A 173 -2.47 2.55 8.80
CA VAL A 173 -1.76 2.75 7.53
C VAL A 173 -0.31 3.19 7.76
N HIS A 174 -0.05 4.09 8.71
CA HIS A 174 1.32 4.52 9.03
C HIS A 174 2.14 3.37 9.64
N THR A 175 1.52 2.50 10.46
CA THR A 175 2.22 1.31 10.95
C THR A 175 2.55 0.31 9.86
N SER A 176 1.72 0.17 8.81
CA SER A 176 2.07 -0.67 7.65
C SER A 176 3.11 -0.02 6.75
N ALA A 177 3.06 1.30 6.54
CA ALA A 177 4.03 2.01 5.70
C ALA A 177 5.42 2.08 6.35
N GLY A 178 5.50 2.30 7.66
CA GLY A 178 6.78 2.28 8.39
C GLY A 178 7.42 0.88 8.45
N LEU A 179 6.63 -0.19 8.32
CA LEU A 179 7.14 -1.55 8.22
C LEU A 179 7.73 -1.84 6.83
N GLN A 180 7.18 -1.21 5.78
CA GLN A 180 7.71 -1.27 4.42
C GLN A 180 9.03 -0.48 4.25
N GLU A 181 9.19 0.62 4.98
CA GLU A 181 10.47 1.36 5.05
C GLU A 181 11.55 0.56 5.81
N PHE A 182 11.15 -0.25 6.81
CA PHE A 182 12.02 -1.22 7.45
C PHE A 182 12.41 -2.37 6.50
N ASP A 183 11.54 -2.81 5.60
CA ASP A 183 11.86 -3.77 4.54
C ASP A 183 12.87 -3.20 3.54
N ASP A 184 12.77 -1.91 3.15
CA ASP A 184 13.77 -1.26 2.28
C ASP A 184 15.15 -1.16 2.97
N VAL A 185 15.18 -0.91 4.28
CA VAL A 185 16.40 -0.90 5.10
C VAL A 185 16.88 -2.32 5.46
N LEU A 186 16.06 -3.35 5.28
CA LEU A 186 16.50 -4.74 5.41
C LEU A 186 17.04 -5.28 4.08
N MET A 187 16.44 -4.87 2.94
CA MET A 187 16.87 -5.22 1.59
C MET A 187 18.28 -4.70 1.23
N ASN A 188 18.78 -3.66 1.91
CA ASN A 188 20.18 -3.24 1.80
C ASN A 188 21.17 -4.20 2.51
N ASN A 189 20.69 -5.02 3.45
CA ASN A 189 21.46 -6.05 4.18
C ASN A 189 21.12 -7.47 3.72
N LEU A 190 20.07 -7.65 2.93
CA LEU A 190 19.53 -8.95 2.49
C LEU A 190 20.30 -9.57 1.30
N THR A 191 21.62 -9.37 1.22
CA THR A 191 22.46 -10.18 0.31
C THR A 191 22.83 -11.54 0.91
N ASN A 192 22.53 -11.81 2.19
CA ASN A 192 22.96 -13.04 2.88
C ASN A 192 21.87 -13.85 3.62
N ALA A 193 20.59 -13.45 3.62
CA ALA A 193 19.54 -14.26 4.26
C ALA A 193 18.17 -13.98 3.63
N VAL A 194 17.70 -14.88 2.77
CA VAL A 194 16.29 -14.90 2.35
C VAL A 194 15.48 -15.43 3.54
N ASP A 195 15.06 -14.54 4.43
CA ASP A 195 13.93 -14.77 5.34
C ASP A 195 12.88 -13.71 5.02
N VAL A 196 11.90 -14.11 4.21
CA VAL A 196 10.68 -13.33 3.96
C VAL A 196 9.90 -13.34 5.27
N SER A 197 9.90 -12.22 6.00
CA SER A 197 9.10 -12.11 7.22
C SER A 197 7.61 -12.29 6.86
N PRO A 198 6.90 -13.26 7.46
CA PRO A 198 5.50 -13.49 7.15
C PRO A 198 4.67 -12.28 7.59
N VAL A 199 3.87 -11.74 6.69
CA VAL A 199 2.85 -10.73 7.01
C VAL A 199 1.99 -11.28 8.15
N ASN A 200 2.07 -10.66 9.33
CA ASN A 200 1.34 -11.10 10.51
C ASN A 200 -0.17 -11.10 10.21
N THR A 201 -0.80 -12.29 10.23
CA THR A 201 -2.23 -12.46 9.91
C THR A 201 -3.13 -11.56 10.77
N SER A 202 -2.73 -11.26 12.01
CA SER A 202 -3.42 -10.34 12.91
C SER A 202 -3.45 -8.89 12.40
N GLN A 203 -2.35 -8.43 11.80
CA GLN A 203 -2.25 -7.07 11.22
C GLN A 203 -3.11 -6.95 9.96
N TYR A 204 -3.15 -7.99 9.13
CA TYR A 204 -4.02 -8.04 7.94
C TYR A 204 -5.51 -7.99 8.32
N ILE A 205 -5.93 -8.79 9.30
CA ILE A 205 -7.31 -8.78 9.82
C ILE A 205 -7.63 -7.40 10.41
N GLY A 206 -6.72 -6.83 11.21
CA GLY A 206 -6.87 -5.49 11.78
C GLY A 206 -7.05 -4.40 10.72
N CYS A 207 -6.27 -4.45 9.64
CA CYS A 207 -6.41 -3.54 8.50
C CYS A 207 -7.78 -3.68 7.82
N LYS A 208 -8.22 -4.91 7.52
CA LYS A 208 -9.55 -5.16 6.94
C LYS A 208 -10.68 -4.61 7.80
N VAL A 209 -10.66 -4.90 9.10
CA VAL A 209 -11.69 -4.40 10.03
C VAL A 209 -11.66 -2.87 10.07
N THR A 210 -10.48 -2.26 10.10
CA THR A 210 -10.33 -0.80 10.11
C THR A 210 -10.89 -0.15 8.84
N VAL A 211 -10.60 -0.71 7.66
CA VAL A 211 -11.14 -0.22 6.39
C VAL A 211 -12.65 -0.37 6.32
N LEU A 212 -13.20 -1.51 6.77
CA LEU A 212 -14.64 -1.74 6.83
C LEU A 212 -15.34 -0.71 7.75
N LEU A 213 -14.79 -0.48 8.94
CA LEU A 213 -15.31 0.53 9.88
C LEU A 213 -15.23 1.94 9.29
N PHE A 214 -14.15 2.29 8.59
CA PHE A 214 -14.02 3.58 7.92
C PHE A 214 -15.13 3.79 6.87
N ILE A 215 -15.36 2.80 6.00
CA ILE A 215 -16.40 2.87 4.96
C ILE A 215 -17.80 2.93 5.60
N TYR A 216 -18.05 2.14 6.65
CA TYR A 216 -19.31 2.15 7.38
C TYR A 216 -19.62 3.53 7.95
N PHE A 217 -18.72 4.13 8.73
CA PHE A 217 -18.98 5.44 9.33
C PHE A 217 -19.03 6.58 8.30
N LEU A 218 -18.33 6.45 7.17
CA LEU A 218 -18.48 7.36 6.05
C LEU A 218 -19.90 7.28 5.47
N ALA A 219 -20.40 6.07 5.23
CA ALA A 219 -21.76 5.85 4.73
C ALA A 219 -22.81 6.37 5.72
N THR A 220 -22.77 5.91 6.97
CA THR A 220 -23.65 6.36 8.05
C THR A 220 -23.71 7.88 8.16
N ASN A 221 -22.58 8.58 8.01
CA ASN A 221 -22.58 10.05 8.00
C ASN A 221 -23.39 10.65 6.85
N TYR A 222 -23.25 10.12 5.63
CA TYR A 222 -24.09 10.55 4.50
C TYR A 222 -25.56 10.20 4.70
N TYR A 223 -25.87 9.02 5.26
CA TYR A 223 -27.24 8.62 5.58
C TYR A 223 -27.87 9.52 6.65
N TRP A 224 -27.13 9.94 7.67
CA TRP A 224 -27.64 10.89 8.67
C TRP A 224 -27.89 12.30 8.11
N ILE A 225 -27.05 12.78 7.18
CA ILE A 225 -27.31 14.02 6.43
C ILE A 225 -28.60 13.88 5.60
N LEU A 226 -28.79 12.73 4.95
CA LEU A 226 -30.02 12.43 4.21
C LEU A 226 -31.25 12.38 5.14
N VAL A 227 -31.14 11.75 6.31
CA VAL A 227 -32.21 11.68 7.31
C VAL A 227 -32.60 13.06 7.80
N GLU A 228 -31.65 13.96 8.05
CA GLU A 228 -31.94 15.34 8.42
C GLU A 228 -32.71 16.07 7.30
N GLY A 229 -32.29 15.88 6.03
CA GLY A 229 -33.01 16.42 4.87
C GLY A 229 -34.43 15.88 4.72
N LEU A 230 -34.62 14.57 4.90
CA LEU A 230 -35.92 13.90 4.86
C LEU A 230 -36.83 14.31 6.02
N TYR A 231 -36.25 14.54 7.20
CA TYR A 231 -36.98 15.04 8.36
C TYR A 231 -37.51 16.45 8.10
N LEU A 232 -36.66 17.35 7.60
CA LEU A 232 -37.06 18.72 7.24
C LEU A 232 -38.15 18.72 6.16
N HIS A 233 -37.99 17.90 5.13
CA HIS A 233 -38.99 17.75 4.07
C HIS A 233 -40.33 17.23 4.60
N SER A 234 -40.30 16.20 5.45
CA SER A 234 -41.50 15.63 6.07
C SER A 234 -42.22 16.65 6.95
N LEU A 235 -41.49 17.52 7.67
CA LEU A 235 -42.08 18.57 8.50
C LEU A 235 -42.90 19.57 7.67
N ILE A 236 -42.43 19.90 6.46
CA ILE A 236 -43.11 20.84 5.56
C ILE A 236 -44.33 20.21 4.88
N PHE A 237 -44.19 18.98 4.38
CA PHE A 237 -45.22 18.36 3.52
C PHE A 237 -46.20 17.42 4.24
N MET A 238 -45.86 16.92 5.43
CA MET A 238 -46.66 15.93 6.16
C MET A 238 -47.08 16.45 7.54
N ALA A 239 -48.33 16.88 7.68
CA ALA A 239 -48.83 17.57 8.88
C ALA A 239 -49.19 16.67 10.09
N PHE A 240 -49.26 15.33 9.95
CA PHE A 240 -49.82 14.43 10.97
C PHE A 240 -49.06 13.11 11.14
N LEU A 241 -47.75 13.16 11.43
CA LEU A 241 -46.96 11.96 11.66
C LEU A 241 -46.66 11.71 13.15
N SER A 242 -46.68 10.44 13.54
CA SER A 242 -46.34 9.98 14.89
C SER A 242 -44.84 10.09 15.13
N ASP A 243 -44.43 11.05 15.96
CA ASP A 243 -43.02 11.37 16.25
C ASP A 243 -42.18 10.13 16.64
N THR A 244 -42.72 9.21 17.44
CA THR A 244 -41.96 8.06 17.96
C THR A 244 -41.70 6.97 16.93
N LYS A 245 -42.69 6.61 16.10
CA LYS A 245 -42.52 5.60 15.04
C LYS A 245 -41.59 6.11 13.94
N TYR A 246 -41.71 7.39 13.60
CA TYR A 246 -40.88 8.01 12.56
C TYR A 246 -39.42 8.17 13.01
N LEU A 247 -39.18 8.54 14.28
CA LEU A 247 -37.82 8.59 14.84
C LEU A 247 -37.13 7.22 14.82
N TRP A 248 -37.86 6.14 15.14
CA TRP A 248 -37.29 4.79 15.08
C TRP A 248 -36.96 4.38 13.64
N GLY A 249 -37.83 4.70 12.69
CA GLY A 249 -37.57 4.49 11.26
C GLY A 249 -36.36 5.27 10.76
N PHE A 250 -36.22 6.55 11.13
CA PHE A 250 -35.06 7.37 10.77
C PHE A 250 -33.77 6.86 11.40
N THR A 251 -33.83 6.36 12.65
CA THR A 251 -32.66 5.77 13.30
C THR A 251 -32.19 4.51 12.57
N LEU A 252 -33.11 3.69 12.06
CA LEU A 252 -32.81 2.49 11.28
C LEU A 252 -32.28 2.81 9.87
N ILE A 253 -32.72 3.92 9.26
CA ILE A 253 -32.18 4.39 7.97
C ILE A 253 -30.79 5.01 8.13
N GLY A 254 -30.55 5.66 9.27
CA GLY A 254 -29.30 6.36 9.55
C GLY A 254 -28.11 5.45 9.87
N TRP A 255 -28.32 4.38 10.65
CA TRP A 255 -27.28 3.45 11.12
C TRP A 255 -27.25 2.14 10.34
#